data_AF-U3RLM9-F1
#
_entry.id   AF-U3RLM9-F1
#
_cell.length_a   1.000
_cell.length_b   1.000
_cell.length_c   1.000
_cell.angle_alpha   90.00
_cell.angle_beta   90.00
_cell.angle_gamma   90.00
#
_symmetry.space_group_name_H-M   'P 1'
#
loop_
_entity.id
_entity.type
_entity.pdbx_description
1 polymer ?
#
loop_
_entity_poly.entity_id
_entity_poly.type
_entity_poly.pdbx_seq_one_letter_code
_entity_poly.pdbx_strand_id
1 'polypeptide(L)'
;MRWKDWSEFPDVDDIRFKALRTLVFRELTRHVPYYRPRDILQRIKESYTIPGARIILFFVQRDNNWSYWEGVKSYLMEKYGYAQSTAENIGFKVVQQLCEFDGDKLRLRPKVYGKVIEVLESELKAREYAERFDYIIEEWLEAHGYYDDEEDEENEEPDDGEEVSEPSVKLVLRQGERVRLVLELEVVVKGVRFEVV
;
A
#
# COMPACT_ATOMS: atom_id res chain seq x y z
N MET A 1 25.12 -8.71 22.30
CA MET A 1 24.56 -7.70 21.37
C MET A 1 23.42 -6.96 22.07
N ARG A 2 23.53 -5.63 22.25
CA ARG A 2 22.51 -4.75 22.87
C ARG A 2 21.67 -4.04 21.79
N TRP A 3 20.91 -4.78 20.98
CA TRP A 3 20.17 -4.21 19.83
C TRP A 3 18.68 -4.61 19.79
N LYS A 4 18.14 -5.23 20.84
CA LYS A 4 16.73 -5.69 20.91
C LYS A 4 15.78 -4.70 21.59
N ASP A 5 16.17 -3.45 21.77
CA ASP A 5 15.30 -2.44 22.37
C ASP A 5 14.65 -1.59 21.27
N TRP A 6 13.81 -2.23 20.45
CA TRP A 6 12.89 -1.52 19.54
C TRP A 6 11.69 -0.98 20.31
N SER A 7 11.85 -0.55 21.56
CA SER A 7 10.74 0.04 22.33
C SER A 7 10.27 1.36 21.70
N GLU A 8 11.17 2.10 21.07
CA GLU A 8 10.89 3.26 20.23
C GLU A 8 10.91 2.82 18.76
N PHE A 9 9.72 2.70 18.16
CA PHE A 9 9.60 2.27 16.76
C PHE A 9 9.96 3.42 15.81
N PRO A 10 10.56 3.09 14.65
CA PRO A 10 10.72 4.07 13.58
C PRO A 10 9.35 4.69 13.24
N ASP A 11 9.27 6.01 13.34
CA ASP A 11 8.11 6.78 12.91
C ASP A 11 7.85 6.55 11.42
N VAL A 12 6.68 6.90 10.91
CA VAL A 12 6.31 6.76 9.49
C VAL A 12 7.30 7.50 8.58
N ASP A 13 7.97 8.52 9.09
CA ASP A 13 8.98 9.30 8.39
C ASP A 13 10.39 8.70 8.42
N ASP A 14 10.65 7.68 9.25
CA ASP A 14 11.93 7.00 9.34
C ASP A 14 12.27 6.24 8.05
N ILE A 15 13.55 6.29 7.67
CA ILE A 15 14.07 5.66 6.44
C ILE A 15 13.82 4.15 6.44
N ARG A 16 14.01 3.46 7.58
CA ARG A 16 13.74 2.02 7.69
C ARG A 16 12.25 1.74 7.55
N PHE A 17 11.37 2.58 8.10
CA PHE A 17 9.93 2.37 7.94
C PHE A 17 9.51 2.51 6.46
N LYS A 18 10.00 3.55 5.77
CA LYS A 18 9.81 3.71 4.32
C LYS A 18 10.35 2.52 3.54
N ALA A 19 11.53 2.03 3.88
CA ALA A 19 12.12 0.83 3.28
C ALA A 19 11.26 -0.43 3.48
N LEU A 20 10.72 -0.63 4.69
CA LEU A 20 9.81 -1.74 4.97
C LEU A 20 8.51 -1.63 4.14
N ARG A 21 7.98 -0.40 3.97
CA ARG A 21 6.82 -0.18 3.09
C ARG A 21 7.13 -0.55 1.63
N THR A 22 8.31 -0.20 1.13
CA THR A 22 8.80 -0.61 -0.20
C THR A 22 8.86 -2.14 -0.33
N LEU A 23 9.41 -2.83 0.69
CA LEU A 23 9.45 -4.29 0.71
C LEU A 23 8.05 -4.90 0.66
N VAL A 24 7.11 -4.39 1.46
CA VAL A 24 5.71 -4.85 1.45
C VAL A 24 5.10 -4.66 0.08
N PHE A 25 5.27 -3.50 -0.54
CA PHE A 25 4.74 -3.26 -1.89
C PHE A 25 5.24 -4.33 -2.86
N ARG A 26 6.56 -4.57 -2.91
CA ARG A 26 7.15 -5.58 -3.80
C ARG A 26 6.60 -6.98 -3.56
N GLU A 27 6.42 -7.38 -2.30
CA GLU A 27 5.90 -8.71 -1.99
C GLU A 27 4.39 -8.83 -2.33
N LEU A 28 3.61 -7.75 -2.18
CA LEU A 28 2.19 -7.75 -2.56
C LEU A 28 1.98 -7.70 -4.07
N THR A 29 2.79 -6.97 -4.82
CA THR A 29 2.62 -6.79 -6.27
C THR A 29 3.12 -7.97 -7.10
N ARG A 30 3.98 -8.84 -6.55
CA ARG A 30 4.38 -10.12 -7.19
C ARG A 30 3.22 -11.02 -7.63
N HIS A 31 2.07 -10.85 -6.99
CA HIS A 31 0.88 -11.66 -7.22
C HIS A 31 -0.25 -10.89 -7.90
N VAL A 32 0.00 -9.63 -8.28
CA VAL A 32 -0.96 -8.82 -9.04
C VAL A 32 -0.83 -9.23 -10.51
N PRO A 33 -1.91 -9.71 -11.16
CA PRO A 33 -1.89 -10.00 -12.58
C PRO A 33 -1.56 -8.77 -13.41
N TYR A 34 -0.80 -8.96 -14.49
CA TYR A 34 -0.34 -7.93 -15.43
C TYR A 34 -1.45 -6.99 -15.92
N TYR A 35 -2.65 -7.49 -16.18
CA TYR A 35 -3.77 -6.72 -16.74
C TYR A 35 -4.53 -5.87 -15.69
N ARG A 36 -4.07 -5.80 -14.44
CA ARG A 36 -4.81 -5.12 -13.36
C ARG A 36 -4.53 -3.61 -13.32
N PRO A 37 -5.56 -2.80 -13.03
CA PRO A 37 -5.49 -1.34 -13.13
C PRO A 37 -4.56 -0.69 -12.11
N ARG A 38 -4.03 0.48 -12.48
CA ARG A 38 -3.25 1.43 -11.65
C ARG A 38 -3.84 1.64 -10.25
N ASP A 39 -5.16 1.69 -10.14
CA ASP A 39 -5.88 1.86 -8.87
C ASP A 39 -5.57 0.79 -7.83
N ILE A 40 -5.31 -0.45 -8.25
CA ILE A 40 -4.95 -1.54 -7.35
C ILE A 40 -3.54 -1.32 -6.79
N LEU A 41 -2.60 -0.89 -7.64
CA LEU A 41 -1.23 -0.57 -7.21
C LEU A 41 -1.21 0.64 -6.27
N GLN A 42 -1.99 1.67 -6.60
CA GLN A 42 -2.16 2.84 -5.75
C GLN A 42 -2.76 2.46 -4.40
N ARG A 43 -3.80 1.63 -4.39
CA ARG A 43 -4.39 1.11 -3.15
C ARG A 43 -3.38 0.31 -2.34
N ILE A 44 -2.51 -0.49 -2.97
CA ILE A 44 -1.43 -1.19 -2.28
C ILE A 44 -0.48 -0.17 -1.64
N LYS A 45 0.05 0.78 -2.42
CA LYS A 45 0.99 1.83 -1.96
C LYS A 45 0.42 2.62 -0.78
N GLU A 46 -0.83 3.05 -0.87
CA GLU A 46 -1.46 3.96 0.10
C GLU A 46 -2.06 3.23 1.30
N SER A 47 -2.69 2.08 1.10
CA SER A 47 -3.50 1.43 2.15
C SER A 47 -2.89 0.15 2.74
N TYR A 48 -2.01 -0.55 2.02
CA TYR A 48 -1.53 -1.88 2.44
C TYR A 48 -0.09 -1.83 2.98
N THR A 49 0.75 -0.93 2.45
CA THR A 49 2.16 -0.88 2.83
C THR A 49 2.37 -0.48 4.30
N ILE A 50 1.57 0.44 4.84
CA ILE A 50 1.69 0.88 6.25
C ILE A 50 1.28 -0.26 7.21
N PRO A 51 0.09 -0.89 7.09
CA PRO A 51 -0.24 -2.08 7.88
C PRO A 51 0.79 -3.19 7.71
N GLY A 52 1.28 -3.44 6.50
CA GLY A 52 2.29 -4.46 6.25
C GLY A 52 3.63 -4.20 6.92
N ALA A 53 4.11 -2.96 6.90
CA ALA A 53 5.34 -2.60 7.60
C ALA A 53 5.19 -2.81 9.11
N ARG A 54 4.02 -2.49 9.67
CA ARG A 54 3.69 -2.74 11.08
C ARG A 54 3.60 -4.24 11.40
N ILE A 55 3.03 -5.05 10.51
CA ILE A 55 3.02 -6.52 10.63
C ILE A 55 4.45 -7.08 10.59
N ILE A 56 5.32 -6.55 9.73
CA ILE A 56 6.73 -6.94 9.72
C ILE A 56 7.37 -6.67 11.08
N LEU A 57 7.18 -5.46 11.62
CA LEU A 57 7.70 -5.07 12.92
C LEU A 57 7.20 -5.98 14.06
N PHE A 58 5.94 -6.43 14.01
CA PHE A 58 5.40 -7.42 14.96
C PHE A 58 6.25 -8.70 15.01
N PHE A 59 6.66 -9.21 13.85
CA PHE A 59 7.44 -10.44 13.74
C PHE A 59 8.91 -10.22 14.11
N VAL A 60 9.49 -9.07 13.75
CA VAL A 60 10.85 -8.71 14.17
C VAL A 60 10.97 -8.66 15.69
N GLN A 61 10.00 -8.06 16.38
CA GLN A 61 9.97 -8.03 17.85
C GLN A 61 9.96 -9.42 18.51
N ARG A 62 9.48 -10.43 17.77
CA ARG A 62 9.33 -11.80 18.24
C ARG A 62 10.37 -12.74 17.65
N ASP A 63 11.44 -12.21 17.06
CA ASP A 63 12.49 -12.99 16.36
C ASP A 63 11.92 -13.94 15.29
N ASN A 64 10.84 -13.53 14.62
CA ASN A 64 10.08 -14.32 13.65
C ASN A 64 9.57 -15.68 14.18
N ASN A 65 9.32 -15.79 15.48
CA ASN A 65 8.70 -16.97 16.06
C ASN A 65 7.24 -17.12 15.59
N TRP A 66 6.81 -18.38 15.48
CA TRP A 66 5.42 -18.74 15.17
C TRP A 66 4.43 -18.05 16.12
N SER A 67 3.50 -17.31 15.54
CA SER A 67 2.51 -16.49 16.26
C SER A 67 1.12 -16.73 15.71
N TYR A 68 0.09 -16.55 16.54
CA TYR A 68 -1.31 -16.63 16.08
C TYR A 68 -1.75 -15.34 15.41
N TRP A 69 -2.71 -15.45 14.48
CA TRP A 69 -3.32 -14.29 13.79
C TRP A 69 -3.92 -13.30 14.79
N GLU A 70 -4.55 -13.80 15.86
CA GLU A 70 -5.13 -12.96 16.91
C GLU A 70 -4.08 -12.01 17.53
N GLY A 71 -2.84 -12.48 17.71
CA GLY A 71 -1.76 -11.65 18.23
C GLY A 71 -1.38 -10.51 17.30
N VAL A 72 -1.35 -10.75 15.99
CA VAL A 72 -1.10 -9.71 14.99
C VAL A 72 -2.25 -8.71 14.95
N LYS A 73 -3.50 -9.19 15.01
CA LYS A 73 -4.70 -8.36 15.01
C LYS A 73 -4.74 -7.43 16.23
N SER A 74 -4.57 -7.98 17.44
CA SER A 74 -4.48 -7.20 18.68
C SER A 74 -3.35 -6.18 18.62
N TYR A 75 -2.18 -6.57 18.10
CA TYR A 75 -1.06 -5.64 17.94
C TYR A 75 -1.39 -4.46 17.03
N LEU A 76 -2.07 -4.68 15.90
CA LEU A 76 -2.49 -3.58 15.03
C LEU A 76 -3.52 -2.67 15.71
N MET A 77 -4.52 -3.26 16.37
CA MET A 77 -5.61 -2.50 16.99
C MET A 77 -5.14 -1.72 18.22
N GLU A 78 -4.49 -2.39 19.16
CA GLU A 78 -4.13 -1.80 20.46
C GLU A 78 -2.96 -0.82 20.34
N LYS A 79 -1.95 -1.14 19.52
CA LYS A 79 -0.75 -0.31 19.43
C LYS A 79 -0.91 0.86 18.46
N TYR A 80 -1.67 0.68 17.38
CA TYR A 80 -1.76 1.67 16.31
C TYR A 80 -3.17 2.19 16.06
N GLY A 81 -4.15 1.77 16.86
CA GLY A 81 -5.53 2.27 16.77
C GLY A 81 -6.25 1.88 15.49
N TYR A 82 -5.83 0.81 14.80
CA TYR A 82 -6.55 0.33 13.63
C TYR A 82 -7.96 -0.13 14.01
N ALA A 83 -8.95 0.26 13.20
CA ALA A 83 -10.29 -0.32 13.29
C ALA A 83 -10.22 -1.84 13.04
N GLN A 84 -11.09 -2.60 13.71
CA GLN A 84 -11.17 -4.05 13.55
C GLN A 84 -11.32 -4.47 12.08
N SER A 85 -12.18 -3.78 11.33
CA SER A 85 -12.39 -4.04 9.90
C SER A 85 -11.13 -3.85 9.05
N THR A 86 -10.25 -2.92 9.41
CA THR A 86 -8.96 -2.72 8.73
C THR A 86 -7.98 -3.84 9.07
N ALA A 87 -7.88 -4.21 10.34
CA ALA A 87 -7.02 -5.31 10.77
C ALA A 87 -7.45 -6.64 10.12
N GLU A 88 -8.75 -6.93 10.08
CA GLU A 88 -9.31 -8.15 9.47
C GLU A 88 -9.22 -8.15 7.95
N ASN A 89 -9.57 -7.07 7.26
CA ASN A 89 -9.61 -7.09 5.79
C ASN A 89 -8.24 -6.82 5.16
N ILE A 90 -7.56 -5.77 5.59
CA ILE A 90 -6.27 -5.37 5.01
C ILE A 90 -5.15 -6.16 5.66
N GLY A 91 -5.13 -6.23 7.00
CA GLY A 91 -4.08 -6.95 7.72
C GLY A 91 -4.00 -8.42 7.32
N PHE A 92 -5.15 -9.11 7.22
CA PHE A 92 -5.16 -10.52 6.81
C PHE A 92 -4.66 -10.74 5.38
N LYS A 93 -5.07 -9.89 4.42
CA LYS A 93 -4.56 -9.95 3.04
C LYS A 93 -3.05 -9.78 2.99
N VAL A 94 -2.50 -8.86 3.79
CA VAL A 94 -1.06 -8.65 3.86
C VAL A 94 -0.36 -9.85 4.47
N VAL A 95 -0.90 -10.41 5.57
CA VAL A 95 -0.40 -11.63 6.20
C VAL A 95 -0.34 -12.79 5.21
N GLN A 96 -1.38 -13.02 4.41
CA GLN A 96 -1.42 -14.11 3.44
C GLN A 96 -0.25 -14.06 2.43
N GLN A 97 0.21 -12.85 2.09
CA GLN A 97 1.32 -12.67 1.16
C GLN A 97 2.69 -12.75 1.85
N LEU A 98 2.84 -12.11 3.02
CA LEU A 98 4.13 -12.02 3.70
C LEU A 98 4.50 -13.27 4.51
N CYS A 99 3.49 -14.05 4.92
CA CYS A 99 3.67 -15.12 5.90
C CYS A 99 3.59 -16.52 5.27
N GLU A 100 4.18 -17.48 5.97
CA GLU A 100 3.87 -18.90 5.84
C GLU A 100 3.03 -19.35 7.03
N PHE A 101 2.26 -20.43 6.82
CA PHE A 101 1.26 -20.91 7.76
C PHE A 101 1.58 -22.34 8.19
N ASP A 102 1.35 -22.63 9.48
CA ASP A 102 1.38 -23.95 10.10
C ASP A 102 0.14 -24.07 10.99
N GLY A 103 -0.94 -24.59 10.42
CA GLY A 103 -2.28 -24.51 11.00
C GLY A 103 -2.70 -23.06 11.23
N ASP A 104 -3.02 -22.72 12.49
CA ASP A 104 -3.42 -21.38 12.90
C ASP A 104 -2.25 -20.44 13.24
N LYS A 105 -1.02 -20.95 13.14
CA LYS A 105 0.20 -20.18 13.40
C LYS A 105 0.78 -19.66 12.10
N LEU A 106 1.38 -18.49 12.19
CA LEU A 106 2.07 -17.84 11.08
C LEU A 106 3.38 -17.20 11.54
N ARG A 107 4.27 -17.01 10.58
CA ARG A 107 5.49 -16.20 10.69
C ARG A 107 5.82 -15.61 9.32
N LEU A 108 6.67 -14.58 9.26
CA LEU A 108 7.16 -14.09 7.97
C LEU A 108 7.88 -15.22 7.24
N ARG A 109 7.64 -15.33 5.94
CA ARG A 109 8.37 -16.27 5.08
C ARG A 109 9.88 -16.04 5.25
N PRO A 110 10.72 -17.08 5.37
CA PRO A 110 12.15 -16.91 5.64
C PRO A 110 12.87 -15.95 4.67
N LYS A 111 12.51 -15.99 3.38
CA LYS A 111 13.05 -15.06 2.36
C LYS A 111 12.66 -13.60 2.60
N VAL A 112 11.44 -13.36 3.09
CA VAL A 112 10.97 -12.00 3.43
C VAL A 112 11.67 -11.53 4.70
N TYR A 113 11.74 -12.39 5.73
CA TYR A 113 12.40 -12.05 6.98
C TYR A 113 13.89 -11.73 6.81
N GLY A 114 14.61 -12.48 5.99
CA GLY A 114 16.02 -12.20 5.68
C GLY A 114 16.25 -10.79 5.12
N LYS A 115 15.41 -10.36 4.16
CA LYS A 115 15.46 -9.00 3.60
C LYS A 115 15.09 -7.93 4.62
N VAL A 116 14.13 -8.22 5.51
CA VAL A 116 13.74 -7.30 6.58
C VAL A 116 14.93 -7.05 7.51
N ILE A 117 15.63 -8.10 7.94
CA ILE A 117 16.82 -7.96 8.79
C ILE A 117 17.92 -7.17 8.06
N GLU A 118 18.18 -7.46 6.79
CA GLU A 118 19.13 -6.69 5.98
C GLU A 118 18.80 -5.19 5.96
N VAL A 119 17.53 -4.83 5.74
CA VAL A 119 17.07 -3.43 5.74
C VAL A 119 17.20 -2.79 7.13
N LEU A 120 16.88 -3.52 8.20
CA LEU A 120 16.93 -2.96 9.55
C LEU A 120 18.36 -2.77 10.05
N GLU A 121 19.27 -3.67 9.70
CA GLU A 121 20.67 -3.67 10.13
C GLU A 121 21.58 -2.80 9.26
N SER A 122 21.24 -2.56 7.98
CA SER A 122 22.03 -1.75 7.06
C SER A 122 21.31 -0.46 6.68
N GLU A 123 21.84 0.68 7.13
CA GLU A 123 21.33 2.00 6.75
C GLU A 123 21.43 2.24 5.24
N LEU A 124 22.50 1.75 4.60
CA LEU A 124 22.67 1.86 3.14
C LEU A 124 21.53 1.15 2.41
N LYS A 125 21.18 -0.08 2.85
CA LYS A 125 20.07 -0.83 2.29
C LYS A 125 18.72 -0.19 2.60
N ALA A 126 18.56 0.35 3.81
CA ALA A 126 17.35 1.10 4.16
C ALA A 126 17.15 2.30 3.21
N ARG A 127 18.20 3.11 2.95
CA ARG A 127 18.13 4.24 2.02
C ARG A 127 17.79 3.79 0.60
N GLU A 128 18.49 2.77 0.08
CA GLU A 128 18.23 2.21 -1.26
C GLU A 128 16.75 1.83 -1.45
N TYR A 129 16.14 1.18 -0.46
CA TYR A 129 14.73 0.81 -0.52
C TYR A 129 13.79 1.99 -0.28
N ALA A 130 14.13 2.92 0.61
CA ALA A 130 13.29 4.07 0.94
C ALA A 130 13.17 5.04 -0.24
N GLU A 131 14.27 5.34 -0.91
CA GLU A 131 14.31 6.25 -2.08
C GLU A 131 13.46 5.72 -3.24
N ARG A 132 13.34 4.40 -3.37
CA ARG A 132 12.51 3.75 -4.39
C ARG A 132 11.01 3.78 -4.07
N PHE A 133 10.61 4.12 -2.84
CA PHE A 133 9.20 4.03 -2.44
C PHE A 133 8.27 4.91 -3.29
N ASP A 134 8.75 6.10 -3.66
CA ASP A 134 7.92 7.06 -4.39
C ASP A 134 7.68 6.65 -5.84
N TYR A 135 8.69 6.05 -6.49
CA TYR A 135 8.68 5.63 -7.90
C TYR A 135 8.28 4.17 -8.13
N ILE A 136 7.98 3.42 -7.06
CA ILE A 136 7.76 1.96 -7.17
C ILE A 136 6.54 1.56 -8.01
N ILE A 137 5.55 2.45 -8.18
CA ILE A 137 4.42 2.20 -9.07
C ILE A 137 4.87 2.32 -10.53
N GLU A 138 5.63 3.37 -10.85
CA GLU A 138 6.14 3.61 -12.20
C GLU A 138 7.07 2.48 -12.64
N GLU A 139 8.04 2.10 -11.79
CA GLU A 139 8.92 0.95 -12.04
C GLU A 139 8.13 -0.35 -12.26
N TRP A 140 7.03 -0.56 -11.52
CA TRP A 140 6.22 -1.76 -11.69
C TRP A 140 5.46 -1.72 -13.03
N LEU A 141 4.85 -0.58 -13.38
CA LEU A 141 4.13 -0.41 -14.64
C LEU A 141 5.06 -0.56 -15.85
N GLU A 142 6.25 0.05 -15.81
CA GLU A 142 7.28 -0.09 -16.84
C GLU A 142 7.75 -1.54 -16.99
N ALA A 143 8.08 -2.21 -15.89
CA ALA A 143 8.47 -3.62 -15.91
C ALA A 143 7.37 -4.58 -16.41
N HIS A 144 6.12 -4.09 -16.49
CA HIS A 144 4.97 -4.81 -17.02
C HIS A 144 4.43 -4.12 -18.28
N GLY A 145 5.28 -3.48 -19.08
CA GLY A 145 4.96 -3.03 -20.45
C GLY A 145 3.76 -2.10 -20.55
N TYR A 146 3.42 -1.35 -19.49
CA TYR A 146 2.30 -0.41 -19.51
C TYR A 146 2.67 0.93 -20.17
N TYR A 147 3.95 1.13 -20.46
CA TYR A 147 4.52 2.28 -21.18
C TYR A 147 5.34 1.83 -22.42
N ASP A 148 5.43 0.52 -22.69
CA ASP A 148 5.92 0.03 -23.98
C ASP A 148 4.75 0.16 -24.95
N ASP A 149 4.56 1.38 -25.42
CA ASP A 149 3.89 1.61 -26.70
C ASP A 149 4.78 0.93 -27.74
N GLU A 150 4.43 -0.30 -28.15
CA GLU A 150 4.84 -0.75 -29.47
C GLU A 150 4.31 0.32 -30.44
N GLU A 151 5.24 0.99 -31.12
CA GLU A 151 4.98 1.82 -32.29
C GLU A 151 4.24 0.94 -33.31
N ASP A 152 2.91 0.89 -33.24
CA ASP A 152 2.11 0.57 -34.40
C ASP A 152 2.24 1.77 -35.35
N GLU A 153 3.21 1.67 -36.25
CA GLU A 153 3.26 2.45 -37.50
C GLU A 153 1.94 2.24 -38.27
N GLU A 154 0.89 3.01 -37.97
CA GLU A 154 -0.19 3.25 -38.91
C GLU A 154 -0.37 4.74 -39.15
N ASN A 155 -0.36 5.08 -40.44
CA ASN A 155 -0.25 6.41 -41.02
C ASN A 155 -1.30 7.43 -40.55
N GLU A 156 -0.88 8.69 -40.61
CA GLU A 156 -1.60 9.95 -40.43
C GLU A 156 -3.08 9.96 -40.89
N GLU A 157 -3.95 10.56 -40.07
CA GLU A 157 -4.71 11.75 -40.46
C GLU A 157 -4.78 12.73 -39.27
N PRO A 158 -4.68 14.05 -39.49
CA PRO A 158 -4.86 15.05 -38.45
C PRO A 158 -6.36 15.26 -38.21
N ASP A 159 -6.88 14.84 -37.06
CA ASP A 159 -8.23 15.18 -36.64
C ASP A 159 -8.18 16.35 -35.66
N ASP A 160 -8.67 17.51 -36.12
CA ASP A 160 -8.96 18.70 -35.33
C ASP A 160 -10.04 18.34 -34.28
N GLY A 161 -9.61 17.95 -33.08
CA GLY A 161 -10.50 17.51 -32.00
C GLY A 161 -10.20 18.20 -30.67
N GLU A 162 -10.84 19.34 -30.45
CA GLU A 162 -11.16 20.04 -29.20
C GLU A 162 -10.41 19.61 -27.90
N GLU A 163 -9.62 20.53 -27.33
CA GLU A 163 -9.17 20.47 -25.93
C GLU A 163 -10.38 20.46 -24.97
N VAL A 164 -10.79 19.27 -24.51
CA VAL A 164 -11.71 19.15 -23.38
C VAL A 164 -10.91 19.28 -22.08
N SER A 165 -10.85 20.51 -21.57
CA SER A 165 -10.34 20.83 -20.24
C SER A 165 -11.13 20.06 -19.16
N GLU A 166 -10.49 19.09 -18.51
CA GLU A 166 -11.06 18.44 -17.31
C GLU A 166 -11.18 19.44 -16.14
N PRO A 167 -12.30 19.48 -15.40
CA PRO A 167 -12.43 20.36 -14.26
C PRO A 167 -11.63 19.80 -13.07
N SER A 168 -10.59 20.52 -12.63
CA SER A 168 -9.85 20.21 -11.41
C SER A 168 -10.37 21.03 -10.22
N VAL A 169 -10.77 20.35 -9.13
CA VAL A 169 -11.16 21.00 -7.87
C VAL A 169 -10.06 20.80 -6.84
N LYS A 170 -9.48 21.89 -6.36
CA LYS A 170 -8.43 21.87 -5.32
C LYS A 170 -8.97 22.39 -3.99
N LEU A 171 -9.12 21.51 -3.01
CA LEU A 171 -9.55 21.84 -1.64
C LEU A 171 -8.34 22.05 -0.73
N VAL A 172 -8.21 23.25 -0.16
CA VAL A 172 -7.19 23.58 0.85
C VAL A 172 -7.89 23.84 2.18
N LEU A 173 -7.70 22.93 3.14
CA LEU A 173 -8.25 23.07 4.50
C LEU A 173 -7.21 23.69 5.43
N ARG A 174 -7.58 24.77 6.14
CA ARG A 174 -6.81 25.30 7.27
C ARG A 174 -7.48 24.85 8.58
N GLN A 175 -6.66 24.47 9.56
CA GLN A 175 -7.08 23.77 10.78
C GLN A 175 -8.20 24.50 11.54
N GLY A 176 -9.22 23.74 11.98
CA GLY A 176 -10.15 24.20 13.01
C GLY A 176 -11.57 23.63 13.00
N GLU A 177 -12.11 23.16 11.87
CA GLU A 177 -13.55 22.84 11.80
C GLU A 177 -13.88 21.54 11.03
N ARG A 178 -14.99 20.89 11.43
CA ARG A 178 -15.56 19.70 10.76
C ARG A 178 -16.17 20.11 9.42
N VAL A 179 -15.64 19.59 8.32
CA VAL A 179 -16.18 19.81 6.98
C VAL A 179 -17.05 18.62 6.57
N ARG A 180 -18.30 18.89 6.15
CA ARG A 180 -19.17 17.95 5.43
C ARG A 180 -19.17 18.33 3.95
N LEU A 181 -18.56 17.51 3.11
CA LEU A 181 -18.60 17.67 1.66
C LEU A 181 -19.86 16.98 1.11
N VAL A 182 -20.68 17.73 0.37
CA VAL A 182 -21.77 17.20 -0.45
C VAL A 182 -21.36 17.46 -1.89
N LEU A 183 -21.16 16.41 -2.67
CA LEU A 183 -20.87 16.49 -4.10
C LEU A 183 -22.18 16.31 -4.84
N GLU A 184 -22.64 17.36 -5.52
CA GLU A 184 -23.71 17.25 -6.51
C GLU A 184 -23.11 16.69 -7.80
N LEU A 185 -23.40 15.42 -8.07
CA LEU A 185 -23.11 14.79 -9.35
C LEU A 185 -24.34 14.93 -10.24
N GLU A 186 -24.16 15.54 -11.40
CA GLU A 186 -25.16 15.51 -12.46
C GLU A 186 -25.16 14.12 -13.10
N VAL A 187 -26.02 13.23 -12.61
CA VAL A 187 -26.22 11.91 -13.21
C VAL A 187 -27.34 12.05 -14.24
N VAL A 188 -27.02 11.90 -15.52
CA VAL A 188 -28.03 11.83 -16.59
C VAL A 188 -28.77 10.49 -16.47
N VAL A 189 -29.88 10.48 -15.72
CA VAL A 189 -30.79 9.33 -15.61
C VAL A 189 -32.03 9.60 -16.46
N LYS A 190 -32.17 8.92 -17.61
CA LYS A 190 -33.41 9.01 -18.41
C LYS A 190 -34.50 8.14 -17.77
N GLY A 191 -35.54 8.78 -17.23
CA GLY A 191 -36.88 8.17 -17.10
C GLY A 191 -37.29 7.61 -15.73
N VAL A 192 -36.90 8.23 -14.60
CA VAL A 192 -37.43 7.82 -13.29
C VAL A 192 -38.05 9.01 -12.55
N ARG A 193 -39.27 8.84 -12.02
CA ARG A 193 -39.94 9.79 -11.12
C ARG A 193 -39.91 9.23 -9.69
N PHE A 194 -39.39 9.99 -8.75
CA PHE A 194 -39.52 9.72 -7.33
C PHE A 194 -40.30 10.85 -6.65
N GLU A 195 -41.21 10.45 -5.76
CA GLU A 195 -41.99 11.29 -4.85
C GLU A 195 -41.32 11.18 -3.47
N VAL A 196 -41.06 12.31 -2.82
CA VAL A 196 -40.35 12.35 -1.53
C VAL A 196 -41.37 12.58 -0.41
N VAL A 197 -41.38 11.67 0.58
CA VAL A 197 -42.01 11.85 1.91
C VAL A 197 -40.92 12.10 2.94
#